data_AF-A0A2D4FGC5-F1
#
_entry.id   AF-A0A2D4FGC5-F1
#
_cell.length_a   1.000
_cell.length_b   1.000
_cell.length_c   1.000
_cell.angle_alpha   90.00
_cell.angle_beta   90.00
_cell.angle_gamma   90.00
#
_symmetry.space_group_name_H-M   'P 1'
#
loop_
_entity.id
_entity.type
_entity.pdbx_description
1 polymer ?
#
loop_
_entity_poly.entity_id
_entity_poly.type
_entity_poly.pdbx_seq_one_letter_code
_entity_poly.pdbx_strand_id
1 'polypeptide(L)'
;YEDALVLLLTEVLNRIQFRYNQAQLEELDDETLDDDQQTEWQRYLLQSLEVVAKVMELLPTHAFSTLFPVLQENLDVYLGLQQFIVTSGTGHRLNITAENDCRRLHCSLRDLSSLLQAVGRLAEYFTGDMFAARFSDALTVVERLVKVTLYGSQIKLYN
;
A
#
# COMPACT_ATOMS: atom_id res chain seq x y z
N TYR A 1 8.71 -13.98 21.84
CA TYR A 1 8.30 -14.49 20.53
C TYR A 1 7.49 -13.44 19.78
N GLU A 2 6.52 -12.80 20.46
CA GLU A 2 5.76 -11.66 19.95
C GLU A 2 6.64 -10.54 19.36
N ASP A 3 7.61 -10.02 20.11
CA ASP A 3 8.51 -8.96 19.61
C ASP A 3 9.26 -9.34 18.32
N ALA A 4 9.65 -10.62 18.19
CA ALA A 4 10.35 -11.10 17.00
C ALA A 4 9.42 -11.14 15.78
N LEU A 5 8.13 -11.46 15.97
CA LEU A 5 7.13 -11.43 14.90
C LEU A 5 6.76 -10.00 14.51
N VAL A 6 6.65 -9.07 15.46
CA VAL A 6 6.42 -7.65 15.17
C VAL A 6 7.62 -7.05 14.42
N LEU A 7 8.85 -7.41 14.81
CA LEU A 7 10.04 -7.02 14.08
C LEU A 7 10.06 -7.60 12.67
N LEU A 8 9.76 -8.90 12.52
CA LEU A 8 9.65 -9.55 11.20
C LEU A 8 8.64 -8.83 10.31
N LEU A 9 7.44 -8.54 10.83
CA LEU A 9 6.42 -7.78 10.10
C LEU A 9 6.94 -6.41 9.66
N THR A 10 7.58 -5.68 10.57
CA THR A 10 8.13 -4.35 10.29
C THR A 10 9.18 -4.42 9.17
N GLU A 11 10.10 -5.38 9.25
CA GLU A 11 11.12 -5.56 8.22
C GLU A 11 10.53 -6.00 6.88
N VAL A 12 9.54 -6.88 6.87
CA VAL A 12 8.87 -7.28 5.62
C VAL A 12 8.15 -6.09 4.99
N LEU A 13 7.44 -5.26 5.77
CA LEU A 13 6.81 -4.05 5.28
C LEU A 13 7.84 -3.06 4.71
N ASN A 14 8.95 -2.85 5.40
CA ASN A 14 10.04 -2.01 4.89
C ASN A 14 10.60 -2.56 3.57
N ARG A 15 10.79 -3.87 3.47
CA ARG A 15 11.40 -4.51 2.28
C ARG A 15 10.55 -4.39 1.02
N ILE A 16 9.21 -4.35 1.14
CA ILE A 16 8.30 -4.19 -0.01
C ILE A 16 8.07 -2.73 -0.42
N GLN A 17 8.66 -1.78 0.30
CA GLN A 17 8.49 -0.35 0.07
C GLN A 17 9.76 0.28 -0.51
N PHE A 18 9.64 0.96 -1.65
CA PHE A 18 10.66 1.77 -2.30
C PHE A 18 11.24 2.83 -1.38
N ARG A 19 10.47 3.41 -0.45
CA ARG A 19 11.02 4.35 0.55
C ARG A 19 12.22 3.77 1.32
N TYR A 20 12.24 2.46 1.58
CA TYR A 20 13.29 1.81 2.38
C TYR A 20 14.19 0.90 1.55
N ASN A 21 13.68 0.31 0.47
CA ASN A 21 14.37 -0.73 -0.28
C ASN A 21 14.44 -0.48 -1.80
N GLN A 22 14.45 0.79 -2.22
CA GLN A 22 14.43 1.18 -3.64
C GLN A 22 15.42 0.40 -4.52
N ALA A 23 16.69 0.32 -4.11
CA ALA A 23 17.73 -0.28 -4.95
C ALA A 23 17.43 -1.74 -5.33
N GLN A 24 16.97 -2.55 -4.37
CA GLN A 24 16.64 -3.96 -4.63
C GLN A 24 15.33 -4.10 -5.39
N LEU A 25 14.35 -3.24 -5.10
CA LEU A 25 13.05 -3.28 -5.75
C LEU A 25 13.08 -2.81 -7.20
N GLU A 26 14.05 -1.96 -7.57
CA GLU A 26 14.32 -1.55 -8.96
C GLU A 26 15.05 -2.63 -9.78
N GLU A 27 15.66 -3.62 -9.13
CA GLU A 27 16.33 -4.75 -9.80
C GLU A 27 15.35 -5.87 -10.17
N LEU A 28 14.17 -5.92 -9.55
CA LEU A 28 13.16 -6.94 -9.83
C LEU A 28 12.48 -6.68 -11.16
N ASP A 29 12.40 -7.72 -11.99
CA ASP A 29 11.69 -7.63 -13.26
C ASP A 29 10.17 -7.47 -13.05
N ASP A 30 9.61 -6.41 -13.63
CA ASP A 30 8.17 -6.10 -13.60
C ASP A 30 7.51 -6.15 -14.99
N GLU A 31 8.21 -6.67 -16.00
CA GLU A 31 7.71 -6.78 -17.38
C GLU A 31 7.53 -8.23 -17.84
N THR A 32 8.45 -9.14 -17.53
CA THR A 32 8.45 -10.49 -18.08
C THR A 32 7.61 -11.43 -17.22
N LEU A 33 6.69 -12.16 -17.85
CA LEU A 33 5.90 -13.19 -17.17
C LEU A 33 6.61 -14.53 -17.21
N ASP A 34 6.59 -15.22 -16.08
CA ASP A 34 7.02 -16.61 -15.96
C ASP A 34 5.92 -17.63 -16.33
N ASP A 35 6.19 -18.91 -16.10
CA ASP A 35 5.29 -20.03 -16.37
C ASP A 35 3.97 -19.96 -15.57
N ASP A 36 3.95 -19.24 -14.44
CA ASP A 36 2.79 -19.01 -13.59
C ASP A 36 2.03 -17.72 -13.95
N GLN A 37 2.40 -17.04 -15.05
CA GLN A 37 1.86 -15.74 -15.48
C GLN A 37 2.07 -14.63 -14.46
N GLN A 38 3.19 -14.65 -13.73
CA GLN A 38 3.57 -13.60 -12.80
C GLN A 38 4.89 -12.98 -13.18
N THR A 39 5.08 -11.70 -12.86
CA THR A 39 6.41 -11.07 -12.92
C THR A 39 7.22 -11.42 -11.68
N GLU A 40 8.54 -11.23 -11.73
CA GLU A 40 9.41 -11.39 -10.55
C GLU A 40 8.95 -10.48 -9.41
N TRP A 41 8.65 -9.21 -9.73
CA TRP A 41 8.07 -8.24 -8.79
C TRP A 41 6.80 -8.77 -8.11
N GLN A 42 5.85 -9.29 -8.90
CA GLN A 42 4.58 -9.81 -8.38
C GLN A 42 4.80 -11.01 -7.46
N ARG A 43 5.64 -11.96 -7.88
CA ARG A 43 5.97 -13.13 -7.06
C ARG A 43 6.60 -12.71 -5.72
N TYR A 44 7.58 -11.81 -5.77
CA TYR A 44 8.26 -11.30 -4.57
C TYR A 44 7.28 -10.62 -3.60
N LEU A 45 6.41 -9.75 -4.13
CA LEU A 45 5.42 -9.04 -3.34
C LEU A 45 4.44 -10.03 -2.70
N LEU A 46 3.88 -10.96 -3.48
CA LEU A 46 2.93 -11.96 -2.97
C LEU A 46 3.55 -12.80 -1.84
N GLN A 47 4.77 -13.30 -2.02
CA GLN A 47 5.47 -14.07 -0.98
C GLN A 47 5.70 -13.25 0.30
N SER A 48 6.05 -11.97 0.15
CA SER A 48 6.19 -11.05 1.28
C SER A 48 4.84 -10.84 2.00
N LEU A 49 3.76 -10.68 1.25
CA LEU A 49 2.41 -10.51 1.81
C LEU A 49 1.89 -11.78 2.50
N GLU A 50 2.31 -12.98 2.09
CA GLU A 50 1.99 -14.21 2.83
C GLU A 50 2.62 -14.21 4.22
N VAL A 51 3.85 -13.69 4.37
CA VAL A 51 4.47 -13.53 5.70
C VAL A 51 3.68 -12.54 6.55
N VAL A 52 3.28 -11.39 5.97
CA VAL A 52 2.42 -10.40 6.65
C VAL A 52 1.11 -11.04 7.10
N ALA A 53 0.45 -11.81 6.22
CA ALA A 53 -0.78 -12.51 6.51
C ALA A 53 -0.61 -13.53 7.65
N LYS A 54 0.49 -14.29 7.68
CA LYS A 54 0.78 -15.22 8.76
C LYS A 54 1.04 -14.53 10.10
N VAL A 55 1.70 -13.37 10.11
CA VAL A 55 1.83 -12.58 11.35
C VAL A 55 0.48 -12.04 11.81
N MET A 56 -0.38 -11.58 10.88
CA MET A 56 -1.76 -11.15 11.20
C MET A 56 -2.62 -12.28 11.79
N GLU A 57 -2.44 -13.51 11.31
CA GLU A 57 -3.11 -14.70 11.85
C GLU A 57 -2.74 -14.92 13.32
N LEU A 58 -1.46 -14.75 13.67
CA LEU A 58 -0.92 -15.02 15.00
C LEU A 58 -1.08 -13.84 15.99
N LEU A 59 -0.90 -12.61 15.51
CA LEU A 59 -0.84 -11.38 16.31
C LEU A 59 -1.64 -10.25 15.65
N PRO A 60 -2.96 -10.39 15.50
CA PRO A 60 -3.77 -9.50 14.67
C PRO A 60 -3.74 -8.03 15.11
N THR A 61 -3.84 -7.76 16.42
CA THR A 61 -3.84 -6.39 16.94
C THR A 61 -2.50 -5.70 16.68
N HIS A 62 -1.39 -6.41 16.89
CA HIS A 62 -0.05 -5.88 16.62
C HIS A 62 0.15 -5.68 15.12
N ALA A 63 -0.23 -6.67 14.31
CA ALA A 63 -0.07 -6.59 12.87
C ALA A 63 -0.86 -5.43 12.26
N PHE A 64 -2.10 -5.21 12.71
CA PHE A 64 -2.88 -4.06 12.31
C PHE A 64 -2.26 -2.74 12.78
N SER A 65 -1.82 -2.67 14.03
CA SER A 65 -1.19 -1.48 14.62
C SER A 65 0.14 -1.11 13.96
N THR A 66 0.84 -2.08 13.34
CA THR A 66 2.05 -1.84 12.56
C THR A 66 1.73 -1.45 11.10
N LEU A 67 0.81 -2.16 10.43
CA LEU A 67 0.53 -1.95 9.01
C LEU A 67 -0.30 -0.68 8.75
N PHE A 68 -1.32 -0.44 9.56
CA PHE A 68 -2.29 0.62 9.28
C PHE A 68 -1.69 2.03 9.30
N PRO A 69 -0.80 2.40 10.24
CA PRO A 69 -0.13 3.70 10.19
C PRO A 69 0.69 3.90 8.92
N VAL A 70 1.40 2.88 8.45
CA VAL A 70 2.22 2.94 7.23
C VAL A 70 1.35 3.13 5.99
N LEU A 71 0.21 2.43 5.92
CA LEU A 71 -0.81 2.66 4.90
C LEU A 71 -1.34 4.10 4.97
N GLN A 72 -1.68 4.57 6.17
CA GLN A 72 -2.26 5.89 6.39
C GLN A 72 -1.35 7.01 5.89
N GLU A 73 -0.05 6.93 6.18
CA GLU A 73 0.95 7.90 5.70
C GLU A 73 0.96 7.99 4.17
N ASN A 74 0.95 6.85 3.48
CA ASN A 74 0.95 6.81 2.01
C ASN A 74 -0.37 7.31 1.43
N LEU A 75 -1.49 7.02 2.09
CA LEU A 75 -2.80 7.57 1.73
C LEU A 75 -2.86 9.08 1.92
N ASP A 76 -2.28 9.62 2.99
CA ASP A 76 -2.21 11.06 3.22
C ASP A 76 -1.39 11.78 2.13
N VAL A 77 -0.30 11.18 1.65
CA VAL A 77 0.44 11.70 0.49
C VAL A 77 -0.45 11.75 -0.75
N TYR A 78 -1.17 10.67 -1.06
CA TYR A 78 -2.06 10.60 -2.23
C TYR A 78 -3.21 11.61 -2.15
N LEU A 79 -3.91 11.67 -1.01
CA LEU A 79 -4.98 12.64 -0.78
C LEU A 79 -4.47 14.08 -0.81
N GLY A 80 -3.23 14.29 -0.36
CA GLY A 80 -2.54 15.58 -0.38
C GLY A 80 -2.18 16.06 -1.79
N LEU A 81 -2.32 15.25 -2.84
CA LEU A 81 -2.03 15.67 -4.22
C LEU A 81 -2.96 16.77 -4.71
N GLN A 82 -4.16 16.92 -4.12
CA GLN A 82 -5.15 17.92 -4.49
C GLN A 82 -4.57 19.33 -4.57
N GLN A 83 -3.68 19.69 -3.64
CA GLN A 83 -3.08 21.03 -3.58
C GLN A 83 -2.12 21.31 -4.76
N PHE A 84 -1.62 20.26 -5.42
CA PHE A 84 -0.71 20.36 -6.55
C PHE A 84 -1.45 20.27 -7.89
N ILE A 85 -2.77 20.19 -7.89
CA ILE A 85 -3.55 20.01 -9.11
C ILE A 85 -3.96 21.37 -9.67
N VAL A 86 -3.59 21.60 -10.92
CA VAL A 86 -3.88 22.83 -11.65
C VAL A 86 -4.91 22.51 -12.72
N THR A 87 -6.00 23.27 -12.72
CA THR A 87 -7.00 23.22 -13.80
C THR A 87 -6.52 24.13 -14.94
N SER A 88 -6.20 23.52 -16.07
CA SER A 88 -5.94 24.22 -17.33
C SER A 88 -7.15 24.07 -18.26
N GLY A 89 -7.27 24.90 -19.30
CA GLY A 89 -8.37 24.83 -20.28
C GLY A 89 -8.51 23.47 -20.99
N THR A 90 -7.54 22.57 -20.85
CA THR A 90 -7.51 21.22 -21.41
C THR A 90 -7.71 20.09 -20.37
N GLY A 91 -7.94 20.40 -19.08
CA GLY A 91 -8.18 19.40 -18.03
C GLY A 91 -7.44 19.66 -16.72
N HIS A 92 -7.49 18.67 -15.81
CA HIS A 92 -6.73 18.67 -14.55
C HIS A 92 -5.34 18.08 -14.78
N ARG A 93 -4.30 18.75 -14.28
CA ARG A 93 -2.93 18.23 -14.32
C ARG A 93 -2.25 18.38 -12.98
N LEU A 94 -1.37 17.43 -12.65
CA LEU A 94 -0.51 17.49 -11.48
C LEU A 94 0.69 18.40 -11.77
N ASN A 95 0.91 19.42 -10.95
CA ASN A 95 1.97 20.41 -11.09
C ASN A 95 3.11 20.14 -10.11
N ILE A 96 3.72 18.95 -10.23
CA ILE A 96 4.91 18.55 -9.50
C ILE A 96 6.02 18.35 -10.53
N THR A 97 6.91 19.33 -10.65
CA THR A 97 7.88 19.40 -11.74
C THR A 97 9.33 19.23 -11.30
N ALA A 98 9.62 19.41 -10.01
CA ALA A 98 10.95 19.15 -9.47
C ALA A 98 11.25 17.64 -9.53
N GLU A 99 12.39 17.27 -10.11
CA GLU A 99 12.78 15.88 -10.36
C GLU A 99 12.75 15.03 -9.08
N ASN A 100 13.32 15.56 -7.99
CA ASN A 100 13.32 14.89 -6.69
C ASN A 100 11.92 14.68 -6.13
N ASP A 101 11.02 15.66 -6.28
CA ASP A 101 9.65 15.54 -5.79
C ASP A 101 8.84 14.55 -6.64
N CYS A 102 9.07 14.55 -7.96
CA CYS A 102 8.49 13.57 -8.88
C CYS A 102 8.94 12.14 -8.52
N ARG A 103 10.25 11.94 -8.30
CA ARG A 103 10.80 10.64 -7.88
C ARG A 103 10.23 10.18 -6.54
N ARG A 104 10.18 11.06 -5.54
CA ARG A 104 9.61 10.75 -4.22
C ARG A 104 8.13 10.41 -4.30
N LEU A 105 7.37 11.14 -5.12
CA LEU A 105 5.97 10.84 -5.37
C LEU A 105 5.81 9.48 -6.04
N HIS A 106 6.61 9.21 -7.08
CA HIS A 106 6.59 7.92 -7.76
C HIS A 106 6.83 6.76 -6.80
N CYS A 107 7.87 6.83 -5.96
CA CYS A 107 8.12 5.83 -4.92
C CYS A 107 6.93 5.71 -3.95
N SER A 108 6.36 6.82 -3.48
CA SER A 108 5.23 6.80 -2.55
C SER A 108 3.96 6.18 -3.16
N LEU A 109 3.73 6.38 -4.46
CA LEU A 109 2.60 5.75 -5.18
C LEU A 109 2.81 4.25 -5.39
N ARG A 110 4.06 3.81 -5.65
CA ARG A 110 4.40 2.38 -5.69
C ARG A 110 4.23 1.72 -4.32
N ASP A 111 4.70 2.37 -3.26
CA ASP A 111 4.52 1.92 -1.88
C ASP A 111 3.04 1.80 -1.53
N LEU A 112 2.24 2.81 -1.89
CA LEU A 112 0.80 2.77 -1.69
C LEU A 112 0.17 1.58 -2.42
N SER A 113 0.58 1.29 -3.65
CA SER A 113 0.09 0.12 -4.41
C SER A 113 0.40 -1.20 -3.68
N SER A 114 1.64 -1.38 -3.21
CA SER A 114 2.04 -2.57 -2.43
C SER A 114 1.25 -2.70 -1.13
N LEU A 115 1.03 -1.60 -0.42
CA LEU A 115 0.28 -1.58 0.85
C LEU A 115 -1.22 -1.83 0.65
N LEU A 116 -1.81 -1.34 -0.45
CA LEU A 116 -3.20 -1.66 -0.81
C LEU A 116 -3.37 -3.15 -1.12
N GLN A 117 -2.38 -3.76 -1.77
CA GLN A 117 -2.36 -5.22 -1.97
C GLN A 117 -2.23 -5.97 -0.63
N ALA A 118 -1.43 -5.46 0.31
CA ALA A 118 -1.36 -6.01 1.66
C ALA A 118 -2.74 -5.97 2.35
N VAL A 119 -3.43 -4.84 2.30
CA VAL A 119 -4.80 -4.70 2.83
C VAL A 119 -5.76 -5.69 2.17
N GLY A 120 -5.71 -5.82 0.85
CA GLY A 120 -6.52 -6.77 0.09
C GLY A 120 -6.26 -8.22 0.54
N ARG A 121 -4.99 -8.59 0.73
CA ARG A 121 -4.61 -9.90 1.23
C ARG A 121 -5.12 -10.17 2.65
N LEU A 122 -5.20 -9.13 3.49
CA LEU A 122 -5.72 -9.23 4.85
C LEU A 122 -7.25 -9.18 4.95
N ALA A 123 -7.97 -8.97 3.85
CA ALA A 123 -9.43 -8.82 3.86
C ALA A 123 -10.15 -10.00 4.54
N GLU A 124 -9.66 -11.23 4.34
CA GLU A 124 -10.21 -12.45 4.93
C GLU A 124 -10.21 -12.41 6.46
N TYR A 125 -9.22 -11.75 7.08
CA TYR A 125 -9.10 -11.59 8.52
C TYR A 125 -10.11 -10.62 9.12
N PHE A 126 -10.79 -9.83 8.29
CA PHE A 126 -11.87 -8.93 8.70
C PHE A 126 -13.25 -9.53 8.42
N THR A 127 -13.35 -10.84 8.18
CA THR A 127 -14.62 -11.51 7.88
C THR A 127 -14.81 -12.76 8.75
N GLY A 128 -15.96 -13.43 8.58
CA GLY A 128 -16.26 -14.70 9.25
C GLY A 128 -16.26 -14.58 10.78
N ASP A 129 -15.74 -15.60 11.45
CA ASP A 129 -15.78 -15.72 12.92
C ASP A 129 -14.97 -14.63 13.63
N MET A 130 -13.99 -14.03 12.95
CA MET A 130 -13.15 -12.97 13.51
C MET A 130 -13.74 -11.56 13.31
N PHE A 131 -14.82 -11.42 12.55
CA PHE A 131 -15.40 -10.12 12.20
C PHE A 131 -15.79 -9.31 13.43
N ALA A 132 -16.51 -9.91 14.39
CA ALA A 132 -17.00 -9.20 15.57
C ALA A 132 -15.84 -8.61 16.41
N ALA A 133 -14.74 -9.34 16.54
CA ALA A 133 -13.56 -8.90 17.28
C ALA A 133 -12.77 -7.81 16.56
N ARG A 134 -12.89 -7.70 15.23
CA ARG A 134 -12.08 -6.83 14.37
C ARG A 134 -12.90 -5.78 13.63
N PHE A 135 -14.17 -5.59 14.02
CA PHE A 135 -15.09 -4.70 13.35
C PHE A 135 -14.56 -3.26 13.29
N SER A 136 -13.99 -2.76 14.39
CA SER A 136 -13.44 -1.40 14.45
C SER A 136 -12.30 -1.20 13.45
N ASP A 137 -11.38 -2.17 13.37
CA ASP A 137 -10.23 -2.13 12.47
C ASP A 137 -10.71 -2.20 11.01
N ALA A 138 -11.63 -3.13 10.72
CA ALA A 138 -12.23 -3.29 9.40
C ALA A 138 -12.96 -2.01 8.94
N LEU A 139 -13.78 -1.43 9.83
CA LEU A 139 -14.51 -0.20 9.56
C LEU A 139 -13.55 0.95 9.25
N THR A 140 -12.48 1.10 10.04
CA THR A 140 -11.46 2.13 9.84
C THR A 140 -10.80 2.01 8.46
N VAL A 141 -10.45 0.79 8.05
CA VAL A 141 -9.90 0.52 6.71
C VAL A 141 -10.91 0.88 5.62
N VAL A 142 -12.15 0.41 5.73
CA VAL A 142 -13.20 0.64 4.73
C VAL A 142 -13.52 2.13 4.59
N GLU A 143 -13.72 2.86 5.70
CA GLU A 143 -13.96 4.30 5.69
C GLU A 143 -12.83 5.04 4.97
N ARG A 144 -11.60 4.62 5.21
CA ARG A 144 -10.43 5.23 4.58
C ARG A 144 -10.37 4.94 3.08
N LEU A 145 -10.60 3.69 2.67
CA LEU A 145 -10.64 3.31 1.26
C LEU A 145 -11.76 4.04 0.51
N VAL A 146 -12.95 4.15 1.10
CA VAL A 146 -14.07 4.92 0.52
C VAL A 146 -13.67 6.37 0.27
N LYS A 147 -13.04 7.04 1.25
CA LYS A 147 -12.55 8.41 1.08
C LYS A 147 -11.57 8.53 -0.09
N VAL A 148 -10.67 7.57 -0.24
CA VAL A 148 -9.64 7.54 -1.29
C VAL A 148 -10.26 7.29 -2.67
N THR A 149 -11.23 6.38 -2.78
CA THR A 149 -11.95 6.13 -4.04
C THR A 149 -12.80 7.33 -4.46
N LEU A 150 -13.48 7.99 -3.50
CA LEU A 150 -14.23 9.22 -3.76
C LEU A 150 -13.30 10.33 -4.26
N TYR A 151 -12.16 10.51 -3.59
CA TYR A 151 -11.12 11.43 -4.03
C TYR A 151 -10.66 11.11 -5.46
N GLY A 152 -10.23 9.88 -5.74
CA GLY A 152 -9.79 9.45 -7.07
C GLY A 152 -10.81 9.75 -8.18
N SER A 153 -12.10 9.53 -7.89
CA SER A 153 -13.21 9.79 -8.82
C SER A 153 -13.43 11.28 -9.13
N GLN A 154 -13.06 12.17 -8.20
CA GLN A 154 -13.24 13.61 -8.35
C GLN A 154 -12.11 14.25 -9.15
N ILE A 155 -10.87 13.79 -8.97
CA ILE A 155 -9.70 14.48 -9.51
C ILE A 155 -9.53 14.25 -11.02
N LYS A 156 -9.92 13.05 -11.50
CA LYS A 156 -9.83 12.65 -12.92
C LYS A 156 -8.48 13.02 -13.56
N LEU A 157 -7.38 12.61 -12.93
CA LEU A 157 -6.01 12.84 -13.45
C LEU A 157 -5.71 12.06 -14.73
N TYR A 158 -6.52 11.04 -15.02
CA TYR A 158 -6.43 10.18 -16.20
C TYR A 158 -7.82 10.09 -16.82
N ASN A 159 -7.88 10.05 -18.16
CA ASN A 159 -9.12 9.89 -18.93
C ASN A 159 -9.49 8.43 -19.09
#